data_AF-A0A944FPT6-F1
#
_entry.id   AF-A0A944FPT6-F1
#
_cell.length_a   1.000
_cell.length_b   1.000
_cell.length_c   1.000
_cell.angle_alpha   90.00
_cell.angle_beta   90.00
_cell.angle_gamma   90.00
#
_symmetry.space_group_name_H-M   'P 1'
#
loop_
_entity.id
_entity.type
_entity.pdbx_description
1 polymer ?
#
loop_
_entity_poly.entity_id
_entity_poly.type
_entity_poly.pdbx_seq_one_letter_code
_entity_poly.pdbx_strand_id
1 'polypeptide(L)'
;MIYSFRVTLPGIKGFFRVYHLRSDNSLYSFHKQMRADMEFPQDQLILFKAFAGDGSTVIARYGLFDLGNGAVDDITIEQVVEKHIASFQYFYDVTNKKSVIITFEGEVEEDKPHNHPYLAETKGPNPIEFENGYVAFEDLPDDQRHLPSESDKNRKKSGLDSLLEALKEEALDPADEDEDIKLDDEEFEDEEEEEEEFDRSDEDGIEIFDGSEDLTL
;
A
#
# COMPACT_ATOMS: atom_id res chain seq x y z
N MET A 1 28.48 -16.36 0.29
CA MET A 1 27.84 -15.92 -0.97
C MET A 1 26.89 -14.77 -0.65
N ILE A 2 26.64 -13.88 -1.61
CA ILE A 2 25.69 -12.78 -1.46
C ILE A 2 24.57 -12.95 -2.49
N TYR A 3 23.36 -12.73 -2.05
CA TYR A 3 22.13 -12.89 -2.80
C TYR A 3 21.41 -11.54 -2.90
N SER A 4 20.90 -11.24 -4.09
CA SER A 4 20.09 -10.05 -4.36
C SER A 4 18.60 -10.38 -4.28
N PHE A 5 17.88 -9.58 -3.48
CA PHE A 5 16.44 -9.66 -3.33
C PHE A 5 15.81 -8.31 -3.65
N ARG A 6 14.87 -8.31 -4.59
CA ARG A 6 14.05 -7.15 -4.89
C ARG A 6 12.75 -7.21 -4.11
N VAL A 7 12.44 -6.13 -3.41
CA VAL A 7 11.19 -5.92 -2.70
C VAL A 7 10.32 -4.94 -3.48
N THR A 8 9.08 -5.31 -3.73
CA THR A 8 8.06 -4.50 -4.42
C THR A 8 6.78 -4.44 -3.60
N LEU A 9 6.02 -3.36 -3.78
CA LEU A 9 4.70 -3.20 -3.16
C LEU A 9 3.61 -3.60 -4.16
N PRO A 10 2.67 -4.49 -3.78
CA PRO A 10 1.54 -4.79 -4.63
C PRO A 10 0.71 -3.53 -4.86
N GLY A 11 0.40 -3.22 -6.12
CA GLY A 11 -0.37 -2.03 -6.51
C GLY A 11 0.44 -0.78 -6.83
N ILE A 12 1.75 -0.75 -6.55
CA ILE A 12 2.58 0.45 -6.77
C ILE A 12 3.70 0.14 -7.78
N LYS A 13 3.48 0.49 -9.05
CA LYS A 13 4.44 0.20 -10.15
C LYS A 13 5.77 0.96 -10.06
N GLY A 14 5.85 2.01 -9.22
CA GLY A 14 7.04 2.85 -9.06
C GLY A 14 7.93 2.52 -7.87
N PHE A 15 7.53 1.60 -6.99
CA PHE A 15 8.24 1.31 -5.76
C PHE A 15 9.07 0.03 -5.88
N PHE A 16 10.38 0.14 -5.63
CA PHE A 16 11.17 -1.03 -5.30
C PHE A 16 12.34 -0.69 -4.37
N ARG A 17 12.82 -1.72 -3.67
CA ARG A 17 14.04 -1.71 -2.87
C ARG A 17 14.83 -2.97 -3.22
N VAL A 18 16.13 -2.88 -3.45
CA VAL A 18 16.99 -4.04 -3.72
C VAL A 18 17.92 -4.23 -2.53
N TYR A 19 17.91 -5.42 -1.95
CA TYR A 19 18.71 -5.78 -0.79
C TYR A 19 19.73 -6.83 -1.14
N HIS A 20 20.94 -6.67 -0.60
CA HIS A 20 21.99 -7.67 -0.70
C HIS A 20 22.14 -8.37 0.65
N LEU A 21 21.94 -9.69 0.65
CA LEU A 21 21.99 -10.52 1.85
C LEU A 21 23.10 -11.56 1.73
N ARG A 22 23.83 -11.78 2.83
CA ARG A 22 24.81 -12.85 2.91
C ARG A 22 24.11 -14.18 3.20
N SER A 23 24.71 -15.29 2.79
CA SER A 23 24.15 -16.64 2.92
C SER A 23 23.80 -17.05 4.35
N ASP A 24 24.56 -16.56 5.33
CA ASP A 24 24.39 -16.80 6.77
C ASP A 24 23.36 -15.88 7.45
N ASN A 25 22.86 -14.85 6.75
CA ASN A 25 21.82 -13.99 7.29
C ASN A 25 20.53 -14.78 7.48
N SER A 26 19.84 -14.55 8.59
CA SER A 26 18.51 -15.11 8.82
C SER A 26 17.42 -14.27 8.16
N LEU A 27 16.26 -14.86 7.89
CA LEU A 27 15.07 -14.08 7.50
C LEU A 27 14.72 -13.02 8.56
N TYR A 28 15.05 -13.29 9.83
CA TYR A 28 14.86 -12.32 10.89
C TYR A 28 15.75 -11.08 10.71
N SER A 29 17.05 -11.27 10.41
CA SER A 29 17.93 -10.14 10.11
C SER A 29 17.42 -9.30 8.92
N PHE A 30 16.88 -9.97 7.90
CA PHE A 30 16.30 -9.30 6.74
C PHE A 30 15.06 -8.48 7.10
N HIS A 31 14.15 -9.05 7.89
CA HIS A 31 12.95 -8.34 8.35
C HIS A 31 13.31 -7.05 9.10
N LYS A 32 14.35 -7.09 9.96
CA LYS A 32 14.77 -5.93 10.74
C LYS A 32 15.24 -4.79 9.84
N GLN A 33 16.02 -5.12 8.81
CA GLN A 33 16.51 -4.15 7.86
C GLN A 33 15.36 -3.54 7.04
N MET A 34 14.48 -4.38 6.49
CA MET A 34 13.29 -3.92 5.78
C MET A 34 12.42 -3.00 6.63
N ARG A 35 12.22 -3.35 7.90
CA ARG A 35 11.45 -2.54 8.85
C ARG A 35 12.11 -1.19 9.12
N ALA A 36 13.43 -1.14 9.26
CA ALA A 36 14.15 0.11 9.46
C ALA A 36 14.09 1.01 8.22
N ASP A 37 14.30 0.45 7.03
CA ASP A 37 14.40 1.23 5.79
C ASP A 37 13.05 1.70 5.25
N MET A 38 11.98 0.94 5.51
CA MET A 38 10.62 1.25 5.04
C MET A 38 9.71 1.78 6.15
N GLU A 39 10.25 1.98 7.36
CA GLU A 39 9.54 2.53 8.53
C GLU A 39 8.25 1.76 8.87
N PHE A 40 8.30 0.42 8.74
CA PHE A 40 7.14 -0.41 9.08
C PHE A 40 6.81 -0.40 10.57
N PRO A 41 5.53 -0.62 10.93
CA PRO A 41 5.09 -0.72 12.31
C PRO A 41 5.94 -1.69 13.14
N GLN A 42 6.27 -1.26 14.35
CA GLN A 42 7.22 -1.95 15.19
C GLN A 42 6.62 -3.08 16.05
N ASP A 43 5.32 -3.01 16.28
CA ASP A 43 4.60 -3.82 17.25
C ASP A 43 3.70 -4.87 16.58
N GLN A 44 3.94 -5.13 15.29
CA GLN A 44 3.12 -6.05 14.51
C GLN A 44 3.79 -7.41 14.34
N LEU A 45 2.96 -8.45 14.30
CA LEU A 45 3.40 -9.80 13.96
C LEU A 45 3.83 -9.85 12.49
N ILE A 46 4.85 -10.64 12.22
CA ILE A 46 5.41 -10.83 10.88
C ILE A 46 5.16 -12.24 10.36
N LEU A 47 5.00 -12.36 9.04
CA LEU A 47 4.87 -13.64 8.37
C LEU A 47 5.53 -13.61 6.99
N PHE A 48 6.41 -14.56 6.71
CA PHE A 48 6.92 -14.81 5.37
C PHE A 48 6.20 -16.00 4.78
N LYS A 49 5.53 -15.79 3.65
CA LYS A 49 4.87 -16.84 2.88
C LYS A 49 5.73 -17.12 1.65
N ALA A 50 6.35 -18.28 1.59
CA ALA A 50 7.27 -18.66 0.51
C ALA A 50 6.53 -19.33 -0.65
N PHE A 51 6.84 -18.93 -1.87
CA PHE A 51 6.27 -19.48 -3.10
C PHE A 51 7.32 -20.17 -3.95
N ALA A 52 6.90 -21.23 -4.63
CA ALA A 52 7.71 -21.91 -5.64
C ALA A 52 7.91 -21.03 -6.89
N GLY A 53 8.77 -21.47 -7.81
CA GLY A 53 9.04 -20.78 -9.09
C GLY A 53 7.82 -20.52 -9.97
N ASP A 54 6.69 -21.20 -9.71
CA ASP A 54 5.41 -20.96 -10.38
C ASP A 54 4.61 -19.78 -9.79
N GLY A 55 5.04 -19.21 -8.66
CA GLY A 55 4.40 -18.08 -7.96
C GLY A 55 3.03 -18.39 -7.36
N SER A 56 2.54 -19.63 -7.47
CA SER A 56 1.18 -20.02 -7.07
C SER A 56 1.18 -21.02 -5.93
N THR A 57 2.20 -21.88 -5.86
CA THR A 57 2.29 -22.93 -4.85
C THR A 57 3.05 -22.40 -3.64
N VAL A 58 2.38 -22.40 -2.48
CA VAL A 58 3.01 -22.06 -1.20
C VAL A 58 3.82 -23.26 -0.70
N ILE A 59 5.14 -23.09 -0.59
CA ILE A 59 6.04 -24.17 -0.12
C ILE A 59 6.13 -24.16 1.40
N ALA A 60 6.26 -22.98 1.99
CA ALA A 60 6.53 -22.83 3.42
C ALA A 60 5.98 -21.52 3.97
N ARG A 61 5.83 -21.48 5.30
CA ARG A 61 5.50 -20.27 6.05
C ARG A 61 6.49 -20.12 7.20
N TYR A 62 7.04 -18.93 7.35
CA TYR A 62 7.99 -18.62 8.42
C TYR A 62 7.44 -17.45 9.24
N GLY A 63 7.32 -17.65 10.55
CA GLY A 63 6.94 -16.62 11.51
C GLY A 63 7.99 -16.50 12.61
N LEU A 64 7.72 -15.63 13.58
CA LEU A 64 8.50 -15.53 14.82
C LEU A 64 8.55 -16.88 15.56
N PHE A 65 7.47 -17.65 15.46
CA PHE A 65 7.38 -19.01 15.96
C PHE A 65 7.54 -20.01 14.81
N ASP A 66 8.00 -21.21 15.13
CA ASP A 66 8.08 -22.30 14.16
C ASP A 66 6.67 -22.74 13.74
N LEU A 67 6.40 -22.63 12.44
CA LEU A 67 5.14 -23.01 11.80
C LEU A 67 5.25 -24.37 11.09
N GLY A 68 6.31 -25.14 11.38
CA GLY A 68 6.58 -26.47 10.82
C GLY A 68 7.76 -26.51 9.83
N ASN A 69 8.38 -25.37 9.53
CA ASN A 69 9.51 -25.27 8.59
C ASN A 69 10.72 -24.50 9.16
N GLY A 70 10.70 -24.21 10.46
CA GLY A 70 11.66 -23.36 11.16
C GLY A 70 11.08 -21.98 11.47
N ALA A 71 11.59 -21.34 12.52
CA ALA A 71 11.33 -19.94 12.81
C ALA A 71 12.16 -19.02 11.90
N VAL A 72 11.77 -17.75 11.80
CA VAL A 72 12.48 -16.74 10.98
C VAL A 72 13.92 -16.49 11.42
N ASP A 73 14.27 -16.76 12.68
CA ASP A 73 15.64 -16.56 13.18
C ASP A 73 16.56 -17.75 12.87
N ASP A 74 16.00 -18.96 12.82
CA ASP A 74 16.75 -20.18 12.53
C ASP A 74 17.02 -20.38 11.04
N ILE A 75 16.11 -19.89 10.18
CA ILE A 75 16.19 -20.07 8.73
C ILE A 75 17.15 -19.06 8.10
N THR A 76 18.18 -19.58 7.44
CA THR A 76 19.16 -18.76 6.69
C THR A 76 18.78 -18.58 5.23
N ILE A 77 19.36 -17.57 4.58
CA ILE A 77 19.17 -17.35 3.13
C ILE A 77 19.69 -18.53 2.30
N GLU A 78 20.76 -19.20 2.72
CA GLU A 78 21.25 -20.41 2.06
C GLU A 78 20.19 -21.51 2.00
N GLN A 79 19.53 -21.79 3.12
CA GLN A 79 18.46 -22.79 3.20
C GLN A 79 17.22 -22.41 2.36
N VAL A 80 16.96 -21.11 2.21
CA VAL A 80 15.90 -20.59 1.35
C VAL A 80 16.20 -20.90 -0.12
N VAL A 81 17.45 -20.71 -0.54
CA VAL A 81 17.89 -20.97 -1.92
C VAL A 81 17.91 -22.46 -2.21
N GLU A 82 18.37 -23.29 -1.27
CA GLU A 82 18.34 -24.76 -1.38
C GLU A 82 16.91 -25.31 -1.54
N LYS A 83 15.93 -24.68 -0.90
CA LYS A 83 14.50 -25.03 -1.02
C LYS A 83 13.86 -24.56 -2.33
N HIS A 84 14.62 -23.95 -3.24
CA HIS A 84 14.16 -23.41 -4.52
C HIS A 84 12.98 -22.44 -4.39
N ILE A 85 13.00 -21.60 -3.35
CA ILE A 85 12.00 -20.54 -3.16
C ILE A 85 12.34 -19.39 -4.11
N ALA A 86 11.39 -19.02 -4.98
CA ALA A 86 11.61 -17.96 -5.96
C ALA A 86 11.14 -16.59 -5.46
N SER A 87 10.07 -16.57 -4.66
CA SER A 87 9.51 -15.34 -4.11
C SER A 87 8.88 -15.56 -2.74
N PHE A 88 8.77 -14.47 -1.99
CA PHE A 88 8.06 -14.42 -0.73
C PHE A 88 7.00 -13.33 -0.77
N GLN A 89 5.88 -13.57 -0.12
CA GLN A 89 4.99 -12.50 0.35
C GLN A 89 5.28 -12.28 1.83
N TYR A 90 5.87 -11.14 2.14
CA TYR A 90 6.20 -10.72 3.50
C TYR A 90 5.08 -9.83 4.04
N PHE A 91 4.41 -10.29 5.10
CA PHE A 91 3.44 -9.52 5.84
C PHE A 91 4.16 -8.84 7.01
N TYR A 92 4.16 -7.51 6.98
CA TYR A 92 4.64 -6.69 8.10
C TYR A 92 3.51 -6.35 9.07
N ASP A 93 2.26 -6.49 8.64
CA ASP A 93 1.06 -6.37 9.48
C ASP A 93 0.06 -7.45 9.05
N VAL A 94 -0.01 -8.52 9.84
CA VAL A 94 -0.92 -9.64 9.59
C VAL A 94 -2.38 -9.25 9.84
N THR A 95 -2.64 -8.33 10.77
CA THR A 95 -3.98 -7.88 11.17
C THR A 95 -4.65 -7.12 10.03
N ASN A 96 -3.93 -6.16 9.45
CA ASN A 96 -4.41 -5.34 8.32
C ASN A 96 -4.07 -5.96 6.95
N LYS A 97 -3.52 -7.18 6.93
CA LYS A 97 -3.11 -7.91 5.71
C LYS A 97 -2.16 -7.12 4.81
N LYS A 98 -1.37 -6.21 5.38
CA LYS A 98 -0.42 -5.41 4.62
C LYS A 98 0.83 -6.24 4.32
N SER A 99 1.20 -6.29 3.05
CA SER A 99 2.30 -7.13 2.58
C SER A 99 3.13 -6.49 1.49
N VAL A 100 4.37 -6.95 1.37
CA VAL A 100 5.27 -6.68 0.26
C VAL A 100 5.67 -7.99 -0.41
N ILE A 101 6.02 -7.92 -1.67
CA ILE A 101 6.50 -9.05 -2.44
C ILE A 101 8.02 -8.97 -2.51
N ILE A 102 8.69 -10.04 -2.14
CA ILE A 102 10.13 -10.19 -2.21
C ILE A 102 10.43 -11.20 -3.31
N THR A 103 11.26 -10.84 -4.27
CA THR A 103 11.66 -11.68 -5.39
C THR A 103 13.15 -11.89 -5.36
N PHE A 104 13.59 -13.13 -5.52
CA PHE A 104 14.99 -13.46 -5.68
C PHE A 104 15.47 -13.07 -7.09
N GLU A 105 16.49 -12.21 -7.19
CA GLU A 105 17.03 -11.77 -8.49
C GLU A 105 18.31 -12.54 -8.89
N GLY A 106 19.09 -13.03 -7.93
CA GLY A 106 20.28 -13.84 -8.22
C GLY A 106 21.40 -13.71 -7.20
N GLU A 107 22.57 -14.22 -7.58
CA GLU A 107 23.82 -14.12 -6.82
C GLU A 107 24.63 -12.90 -7.28
N VAL A 108 25.28 -12.22 -6.35
CA VAL A 108 26.11 -11.03 -6.59
C VAL A 108 27.48 -11.23 -5.95
N GLU A 109 28.54 -10.80 -6.63
CA GLU A 109 29.90 -10.82 -6.09
C GLU A 109 30.12 -9.70 -5.06
N GLU A 110 30.91 -9.99 -4.02
CA GLU A 110 31.19 -9.04 -2.95
C GLU A 110 32.21 -7.99 -3.41
N ASP A 111 31.74 -6.84 -3.89
CA ASP A 111 32.64 -5.76 -4.33
C ASP A 111 33.31 -5.02 -3.16
N LYS A 112 32.66 -4.98 -1.98
CA LYS A 112 33.09 -4.20 -0.80
C LYS A 112 32.58 -4.82 0.50
N PRO A 113 33.35 -4.71 1.62
CA PRO A 113 32.92 -5.20 2.93
C PRO A 113 31.80 -4.31 3.48
N HIS A 114 30.56 -4.69 3.23
CA HIS A 114 29.39 -4.07 3.85
C HIS A 114 28.89 -4.94 5.01
N ASN A 115 28.29 -4.31 6.01
CA ASN A 115 27.51 -5.05 7.00
C ASN A 115 26.19 -5.45 6.35
N HIS A 116 26.05 -6.75 6.05
CA HIS A 116 24.81 -7.30 5.53
C HIS A 116 23.82 -7.60 6.66
N PRO A 117 22.50 -7.57 6.39
CA PRO A 117 21.86 -7.14 5.15
C PRO A 117 21.96 -5.63 4.93
N TYR A 118 22.13 -5.19 3.67
CA TYR A 118 22.13 -3.76 3.34
C TYR A 118 21.27 -3.47 2.10
N LEU A 119 20.78 -2.23 2.02
CA LEU A 119 19.99 -1.72 0.91
C LEU A 119 20.91 -1.21 -0.20
N ALA A 120 20.88 -1.87 -1.36
CA ALA A 120 21.71 -1.55 -2.51
C ALA A 120 21.07 -0.51 -3.45
N GLU A 121 19.76 -0.63 -3.71
CA GLU A 121 19.04 0.28 -4.60
C GLU A 121 17.68 0.67 -4.01
N THR A 122 17.28 1.92 -4.21
CA THR A 122 16.05 2.51 -3.67
C THR A 122 15.34 3.29 -4.76
N LYS A 123 14.05 2.99 -4.99
CA LYS A 123 13.19 3.76 -5.90
C LYS A 123 11.78 3.94 -5.35
N GLY A 124 11.28 5.17 -5.41
CA GLY A 124 9.94 5.55 -4.94
C GLY A 124 9.91 5.93 -3.45
N PRO A 125 8.86 6.65 -3.02
CA PRO A 125 8.70 7.12 -1.64
C PRO A 125 8.59 6.00 -0.61
N ASN A 126 8.53 6.35 0.68
CA ASN A 126 8.38 5.35 1.74
C ASN A 126 6.94 4.85 1.83
N PRO A 127 6.70 3.58 2.20
CA PRO A 127 5.36 2.98 2.23
C PRO A 127 4.34 3.75 3.09
N ILE A 128 4.79 4.34 4.21
CA ILE A 128 3.95 5.14 5.11
C ILE A 128 3.36 6.39 4.44
N GLU A 129 4.05 6.95 3.45
CA GLU A 129 3.55 8.10 2.68
C GLU A 129 2.40 7.69 1.74
N PHE A 130 2.33 6.42 1.34
CA PHE A 130 1.24 5.90 0.52
C PHE A 130 -0.01 5.57 1.31
N GLU A 131 0.13 5.15 2.56
CA GLU A 131 -1.03 4.89 3.43
C GLU A 131 -1.87 6.15 3.68
N ASN A 132 -1.24 7.33 3.59
CA ASN A 132 -1.90 8.62 3.71
C ASN A 132 -2.46 9.18 2.37
N GLY A 133 -2.59 8.34 1.34
CA GLY A 133 -3.25 8.72 0.09
C GLY A 133 -2.31 9.21 -1.01
N TYR A 134 -1.13 8.62 -1.15
CA TYR A 134 -0.28 8.92 -2.31
C TYR A 134 -0.97 8.51 -3.60
N VAL A 135 -1.40 9.51 -4.37
CA VAL A 135 -1.87 9.32 -5.75
C VAL A 135 -0.66 9.47 -6.65
N ALA A 136 -0.27 8.39 -7.34
CA ALA A 136 0.78 8.49 -8.34
C ALA A 136 0.39 9.53 -9.38
N PHE A 137 1.35 10.23 -9.99
CA PHE A 137 1.02 11.15 -11.08
C PHE A 137 0.24 10.45 -12.20
N GLU A 138 0.47 9.15 -12.40
CA GLU A 138 -0.31 8.36 -13.36
C GLU A 138 -1.73 7.99 -12.88
N ASP A 139 -2.08 8.14 -11.62
CA ASP A 139 -3.42 7.82 -11.11
C ASP A 139 -4.24 9.08 -10.79
N LEU A 140 -3.61 10.26 -10.86
CA LEU A 140 -4.31 11.54 -10.80
C LEU A 140 -5.30 11.63 -11.99
N PRO A 141 -6.50 12.19 -11.79
CA PRO A 141 -7.37 12.57 -12.90
C PRO A 141 -6.62 13.43 -13.92
N ASP A 142 -6.94 13.29 -15.20
CA ASP A 142 -6.21 13.96 -16.29
C ASP A 142 -6.08 15.48 -16.07
N ASP A 143 -7.05 16.13 -15.42
CA ASP A 143 -7.04 17.57 -15.09
C ASP A 143 -5.97 17.98 -14.06
N GLN A 144 -5.45 17.03 -13.27
CA GLN A 144 -4.38 17.24 -12.28
C GLN A 144 -3.04 16.66 -12.74
N ARG A 145 -3.01 15.96 -13.89
CA ARG A 145 -1.82 15.41 -14.54
C ARG A 145 -1.10 16.45 -15.38
N HIS A 146 -0.86 17.64 -14.83
CA HIS A 146 -0.19 18.72 -15.55
C HIS A 146 1.01 19.21 -14.75
N LEU A 147 2.18 19.24 -15.41
CA LEU A 147 3.35 19.89 -14.84
C LEU A 147 3.08 21.41 -14.78
N PRO A 148 3.61 22.15 -13.78
CA PRO A 148 3.41 23.60 -13.69
C PRO A 148 3.86 24.40 -14.92
N SER A 149 4.65 23.80 -15.82
CA SER A 149 5.11 24.41 -17.07
C SER A 149 4.33 24.01 -18.32
N GLU A 150 3.37 23.09 -18.20
CA GLU A 150 2.57 22.63 -19.34
C GLU A 150 1.35 23.55 -19.48
N SER A 151 1.47 24.53 -20.38
CA SER A 151 0.38 25.46 -20.66
C SER A 151 -0.85 24.72 -21.19
N ASP A 152 -2.01 24.94 -20.54
CA ASP A 152 -3.37 24.56 -20.93
C ASP A 152 -3.70 24.92 -22.40
N LYS A 153 -3.18 24.16 -23.38
CA LYS A 153 -3.49 24.38 -24.80
C LYS A 153 -4.58 23.46 -25.33
N ASN A 154 -5.00 22.48 -24.54
CA ASN A 154 -6.00 21.47 -24.91
C ASN A 154 -7.14 21.35 -23.89
N ARG A 155 -7.48 22.41 -23.17
CA ARG A 155 -8.82 22.49 -22.56
C ARG A 155 -9.83 22.41 -23.70
N LYS A 156 -10.49 21.26 -23.85
CA LYS A 156 -11.75 21.20 -24.59
C LYS A 156 -12.60 22.33 -24.03
N LYS A 157 -13.03 23.24 -24.89
CA LYS A 157 -14.01 24.29 -24.58
C LYS A 157 -15.22 23.62 -23.92
N SER A 158 -15.20 23.52 -22.60
CA SER A 158 -16.34 23.09 -21.82
C SER A 158 -17.38 24.20 -21.92
N GLY A 159 -18.66 23.84 -21.84
CA GLY A 159 -19.82 24.66 -22.23
C GLY A 159 -19.95 26.05 -21.59
N LEU A 160 -19.04 26.44 -20.69
CA LEU A 160 -18.90 27.80 -20.17
C LEU A 160 -18.55 28.82 -21.25
N ASP A 161 -17.72 28.47 -22.23
CA ASP A 161 -17.40 29.38 -23.35
C ASP A 161 -18.64 29.60 -24.25
N SER A 162 -19.46 28.56 -24.44
CA SER A 162 -20.73 28.66 -25.17
C SER A 162 -21.80 29.44 -24.41
N LEU A 163 -21.82 29.36 -23.08
CA LEU A 163 -22.68 30.19 -22.22
C LEU A 163 -22.25 31.66 -22.25
N LEU A 164 -20.94 31.94 -22.24
CA LEU A 164 -20.41 33.30 -22.30
C LEU A 164 -20.67 33.99 -23.65
N GLU A 165 -20.68 33.22 -24.73
CA GLU A 165 -21.03 33.72 -26.08
C GLU A 165 -22.54 34.00 -26.18
N ALA A 166 -23.39 33.13 -25.62
CA ALA A 166 -24.85 33.33 -25.59
C ALA A 166 -25.26 34.56 -24.77
N LEU A 167 -24.63 34.79 -23.61
CA LEU A 167 -24.84 35.97 -22.77
C LEU A 167 -24.34 37.28 -23.42
N LYS A 168 -23.38 37.20 -24.35
CA LYS A 168 -22.90 38.38 -25.10
C LYS A 168 -23.80 38.75 -26.27
N GLU A 169 -24.47 37.78 -26.90
CA GLU A 169 -25.46 38.06 -27.93
C GLU A 169 -26.75 38.69 -27.36
N GLU A 170 -27.09 38.44 -26.10
CA GLU A 170 -28.28 39.01 -25.45
C GLU A 170 -28.07 40.46 -24.93
N ALA A 171 -26.82 40.97 -24.93
CA ALA A 171 -26.49 42.29 -24.38
C ALA A 171 -26.44 43.44 -25.42
N LEU A 172 -26.95 43.23 -26.64
CA LEU A 172 -27.15 44.31 -27.62
C LEU A 172 -28.60 44.37 -28.10
N ASP A 173 -29.48 44.93 -27.29
CA ASP A 173 -30.52 45.82 -27.80
C ASP A 173 -30.83 46.92 -26.78
N PRO A 174 -30.61 48.21 -27.11
CA PRO A 174 -30.87 49.32 -26.20
C PRO A 174 -32.22 49.96 -26.53
N ALA A 175 -33.33 49.49 -25.93
CA ALA A 175 -34.56 50.27 -25.82
C ALA A 175 -35.62 49.53 -24.99
N ASP A 176 -36.11 50.24 -23.96
CA ASP A 176 -37.47 50.17 -23.39
C ASP A 176 -37.84 48.87 -22.66
N GLU A 177 -38.57 48.80 -21.55
CA GLU A 177 -39.20 49.71 -20.59
C GLU A 177 -39.59 48.77 -19.43
N ASP A 178 -39.47 49.24 -18.19
CA ASP A 178 -40.16 48.79 -16.96
C ASP A 178 -40.82 47.39 -16.92
N GLU A 179 -40.20 46.39 -16.26
CA GLU A 179 -40.98 45.33 -15.57
C GLU A 179 -40.33 44.92 -14.23
N ASP A 180 -41.13 45.02 -13.18
CA ASP A 180 -40.83 44.65 -11.79
C ASP A 180 -40.40 43.18 -11.68
N ILE A 181 -39.13 42.94 -11.37
CA ILE A 181 -38.64 41.61 -10.98
C ILE A 181 -39.07 41.37 -9.53
N LYS A 182 -40.13 40.56 -9.36
CA LYS A 182 -40.44 39.92 -8.07
C LYS A 182 -39.36 38.87 -7.79
N LEU A 183 -38.61 39.09 -6.71
CA LEU A 183 -37.80 38.05 -6.07
C LEU A 183 -38.76 37.13 -5.32
N ASP A 184 -39.03 35.95 -5.88
CA ASP A 184 -39.54 34.83 -5.09
C ASP A 184 -38.32 34.17 -4.40
N ASP A 185 -38.30 34.31 -3.08
CA ASP A 185 -37.44 33.56 -2.18
C ASP A 185 -37.92 32.09 -2.20
N GLU A 186 -37.25 31.21 -2.95
CA GLU A 186 -37.39 29.77 -2.76
C GLU A 186 -36.25 29.26 -1.87
N GLU A 187 -36.66 28.92 -0.64
CA GLU A 187 -35.92 28.17 0.37
C GLU A 187 -35.36 26.87 -0.25
N PHE A 188 -34.05 26.70 -0.18
CA PHE A 188 -33.44 25.38 -0.34
C PHE A 188 -33.56 24.66 1.00
N GLU A 189 -34.47 23.68 1.06
CA GLU A 189 -34.55 22.72 2.16
C GLU A 189 -33.30 21.82 2.14
N ASP A 190 -32.58 21.79 3.28
CA ASP A 190 -31.47 20.89 3.55
C ASP A 190 -32.00 19.45 3.67
N GLU A 191 -31.65 18.57 2.72
CA GLU A 191 -31.91 17.13 2.85
C GLU A 191 -30.89 16.52 3.82
N GLU A 192 -31.37 16.15 5.01
CA GLU A 192 -30.65 15.48 6.09
C GLU A 192 -30.14 14.09 5.63
N GLU A 193 -28.85 13.81 5.85
CA GLU A 193 -28.26 12.48 5.72
C GLU A 193 -28.75 11.57 6.85
N GLU A 194 -29.53 10.53 6.52
CA GLU A 194 -29.87 9.46 7.46
C GLU A 194 -28.64 8.58 7.75
N GLU A 195 -28.13 8.67 8.99
CA GLU A 195 -27.19 7.71 9.56
C GLU A 195 -27.92 6.37 9.84
N GLU A 196 -27.69 5.34 9.02
CA GLU A 196 -28.14 3.99 9.37
C GLU A 196 -27.29 3.40 10.52
N GLU A 197 -27.90 3.43 11.70
CA GLU A 197 -27.47 2.78 12.94
C GLU A 197 -27.44 1.25 12.75
N PHE A 198 -26.24 0.65 12.71
CA PHE A 198 -26.10 -0.81 12.72
C PHE A 198 -26.41 -1.35 14.12
N ASP A 199 -27.62 -1.88 14.28
CA ASP A 199 -28.08 -2.62 15.45
C ASP A 199 -27.20 -3.86 15.68
N ARG A 200 -26.43 -3.86 16.78
CA ARG A 200 -25.73 -5.05 17.29
C ARG A 200 -26.60 -5.71 18.35
N SER A 201 -27.58 -6.48 17.90
CA SER A 201 -28.13 -7.59 18.66
C SER A 201 -27.75 -8.89 17.95
N ASP A 202 -26.86 -9.67 18.56
CA ASP A 202 -27.14 -11.07 18.92
C ASP A 202 -25.90 -11.75 19.55
N GLU A 203 -26.05 -11.99 20.85
CA GLU A 203 -25.58 -13.13 21.65
C GLU A 203 -24.08 -13.47 21.66
N ASP A 204 -23.40 -12.85 22.62
CA ASP A 204 -22.25 -13.41 23.31
C ASP A 204 -22.61 -14.71 24.06
N GLY A 205 -22.04 -15.81 23.60
CA GLY A 205 -21.87 -17.05 24.36
C GLY A 205 -20.42 -17.53 24.30
N ILE A 206 -19.45 -16.64 24.55
CA ILE A 206 -18.04 -17.02 24.64
C ILE A 206 -17.76 -17.44 26.10
N GLU A 207 -17.72 -18.74 26.35
CA GLU A 207 -17.22 -19.30 27.60
C GLU A 207 -15.73 -18.95 27.77
N ILE A 208 -15.44 -18.10 28.74
CA ILE A 208 -14.07 -17.75 29.15
C ILE A 208 -13.60 -18.85 30.09
N PHE A 209 -12.73 -19.75 29.60
CA PHE A 209 -12.09 -20.78 30.42
C PHE A 209 -10.83 -20.19 31.07
N ASP A 210 -10.98 -19.67 32.30
CA ASP A 210 -9.88 -19.31 33.19
C ASP A 210 -9.35 -20.60 33.84
N GLY A 211 -8.21 -21.10 33.35
CA GLY A 211 -7.66 -22.41 33.67
C GLY A 211 -7.12 -22.56 35.09
N SER A 212 -7.92 -22.30 36.13
CA SER A 212 -7.53 -22.41 37.53
C SER A 212 -8.01 -23.68 38.26
N GLU A 213 -8.61 -24.67 37.59
CA GLU A 213 -9.07 -25.94 38.20
C GLU A 213 -8.81 -27.06 37.17
N ASP A 214 -8.12 -28.19 37.38
CA ASP A 214 -7.78 -28.98 38.55
C ASP A 214 -6.44 -29.71 38.31
N LEU A 215 -5.48 -29.53 39.22
CA LEU A 215 -4.40 -30.49 39.47
C LEU A 215 -4.87 -31.37 40.63
N THR A 216 -5.58 -32.45 40.33
CA THR A 216 -5.73 -33.57 41.25
C THR A 216 -5.04 -34.80 40.68
N LEU A 217 -4.00 -35.20 41.41
CA LEU A 217 -3.11 -36.37 41.26
C LEU A 217 -3.79 -37.68 40.85
#